data_AF-A0A844CBC2-F1
#
_entry.id   AF-A0A844CBC2-F1
#
_cell.length_a   1.000
_cell.length_b   1.000
_cell.length_c   1.000
_cell.angle_alpha   90.00
_cell.angle_beta   90.00
_cell.angle_gamma   90.00
#
_symmetry.space_group_name_H-M   'P 1'
#
loop_
_entity.id
_entity.type
_entity.pdbx_description
1 polymer ?
#
loop_
_entity_poly.entity_id
_entity_poly.type
_entity_poly.pdbx_seq_one_letter_code
_entity_poly.pdbx_strand_id
1 'polypeptide(L)'
;MKRRYLIKLVFVLSMFVPSQTGQAQAQAEAEADTMTLSDLPFQGYFVATSDYAVEGLLFEENQLFIYVNHQLLDDDPGHDHGHDDDDDDDYHVGHEAEDILGQDWLDTLEELHSFPHPDLKNYSESVRQRYLEELDLPYDLQVVYQEIAEQITPDMSQADIKRMIDNRVPGIYYTEKNDYQYYQIANPTVIMEGDSYQIHLFGEHLYTFESSDNQTMIQDQAGVTYDYIPGINPY
;
A
#
# COMPACT_ATOMS: atom_id res chain seq x y z
N MET A 1 41.81 -55.86 -28.95
CA MET A 1 42.04 -54.90 -30.05
C MET A 1 42.99 -53.81 -29.55
N LYS A 2 44.01 -53.50 -30.37
CA LYS A 2 44.76 -52.22 -30.55
C LYS A 2 45.13 -51.41 -29.27
N ARG A 3 46.43 -51.30 -28.93
CA ARG A 3 47.38 -50.21 -29.31
C ARG A 3 46.93 -48.83 -28.77
N ARG A 4 47.73 -47.92 -28.20
CA ARG A 4 49.18 -47.66 -28.13
C ARG A 4 49.35 -46.39 -27.24
N TYR A 5 50.54 -46.22 -26.66
CA TYR A 5 51.07 -44.98 -26.07
C TYR A 5 51.02 -43.77 -27.03
N LEU A 6 50.85 -42.54 -26.51
CA LEU A 6 51.70 -41.39 -26.87
C LEU A 6 51.60 -40.21 -25.87
N ILE A 7 52.69 -40.05 -25.11
CA ILE A 7 53.41 -38.83 -24.69
C ILE A 7 52.83 -37.48 -25.15
N LYS A 8 52.69 -36.51 -24.22
CA LYS A 8 53.43 -35.22 -24.28
C LYS A 8 53.49 -34.52 -22.93
N LEU A 9 54.72 -34.44 -22.44
CA LEU A 9 55.22 -33.57 -21.40
C LEU A 9 55.37 -32.15 -21.98
N VAL A 10 54.79 -31.14 -21.34
CA VAL A 10 55.29 -29.76 -21.42
C VAL A 10 55.24 -29.18 -20.01
N PHE A 11 56.45 -29.04 -19.45
CA PHE A 11 56.72 -28.18 -18.31
C PHE A 11 56.85 -26.75 -18.83
N VAL A 12 56.09 -25.79 -18.27
CA VAL A 12 56.55 -24.41 -18.17
C VAL A 12 56.36 -23.97 -16.74
N LEU A 13 57.49 -23.64 -16.14
CA LEU A 13 57.66 -23.13 -14.80
C LEU A 13 57.43 -21.61 -14.81
N SER A 14 56.89 -21.13 -13.69
CA SER A 14 57.32 -19.90 -13.00
C SER A 14 56.48 -18.62 -13.14
N MET A 15 56.09 -18.15 -11.95
CA MET A 15 56.19 -16.77 -11.43
C MET A 15 54.90 -15.93 -11.28
N PHE A 16 54.70 -15.53 -10.01
CA PHE A 16 54.08 -14.30 -9.49
C PHE A 16 52.54 -14.18 -9.35
N VAL A 17 52.07 -14.36 -8.10
CA VAL A 17 51.34 -13.40 -7.20
C VAL A 17 50.34 -12.42 -7.89
N PRO A 18 49.06 -12.28 -7.47
CA PRO A 18 48.70 -11.90 -6.09
C PRO A 18 47.43 -12.52 -5.47
N SER A 19 47.39 -12.42 -4.15
CA SER A 19 46.18 -12.41 -3.32
C SER A 19 45.18 -11.39 -3.87
N GLN A 20 44.04 -11.85 -4.36
CA GLN A 20 42.82 -11.06 -4.54
C GLN A 20 41.73 -11.79 -3.75
N THR A 21 41.27 -11.25 -2.62
CA THR A 21 40.08 -10.39 -2.55
C THR A 21 38.93 -10.95 -3.37
N GLY A 22 37.97 -11.49 -2.64
CA GLY A 22 36.70 -11.96 -3.15
C GLY A 22 35.90 -12.44 -1.97
N GLN A 23 35.60 -11.51 -1.06
CA GLN A 23 34.44 -11.67 -0.19
C GLN A 23 33.28 -11.92 -1.15
N ALA A 24 32.86 -13.18 -1.29
CA ALA A 24 31.53 -13.47 -1.72
C ALA A 24 30.62 -12.97 -0.60
N GLN A 25 30.29 -11.68 -0.63
CA GLN A 25 29.04 -11.23 -0.08
C GLN A 25 27.98 -11.98 -0.88
N ALA A 26 27.53 -13.11 -0.31
CA ALA A 26 26.20 -13.58 -0.58
C ALA A 26 25.29 -12.44 -0.14
N GLN A 27 24.93 -11.55 -1.07
CA GLN A 27 23.65 -10.87 -1.01
C GLN A 27 22.62 -11.99 -1.11
N ALA A 28 22.24 -12.51 0.06
CA ALA A 28 20.88 -12.99 0.20
C ALA A 28 20.03 -11.72 0.10
N GLU A 29 19.64 -11.37 -1.12
CA GLU A 29 18.41 -10.62 -1.29
C GLU A 29 17.35 -11.48 -0.61
N ALA A 30 16.86 -11.02 0.53
CA ALA A 30 15.67 -11.61 1.10
C ALA A 30 14.61 -11.50 0.00
N GLU A 31 14.17 -12.63 -0.55
CA GLU A 31 12.96 -12.66 -1.36
C GLU A 31 11.88 -12.09 -0.44
N ALA A 32 11.44 -10.87 -0.72
CA ALA A 32 10.36 -10.27 0.03
C ALA A 32 9.12 -11.12 -0.25
N ASP A 33 8.51 -11.66 0.80
CA ASP A 33 7.36 -12.54 0.66
C ASP A 33 6.15 -11.66 0.31
N THR A 34 5.72 -11.74 -0.95
CA THR A 34 4.50 -11.09 -1.44
C THR A 34 3.27 -11.91 -1.03
N MET A 35 2.28 -11.26 -0.44
CA MET A 35 1.03 -11.86 0.04
C MET A 35 -0.17 -10.94 -0.19
N THR A 36 -1.36 -11.40 0.19
CA THR A 36 -2.60 -10.61 0.19
C THR A 36 -2.99 -10.18 1.59
N LEU A 37 -3.93 -9.23 1.73
CA LEU A 37 -4.46 -8.87 3.05
C LEU A 37 -5.09 -10.07 3.77
N SER A 38 -5.68 -11.03 3.04
CA SER A 38 -6.29 -12.22 3.65
C SER A 38 -5.27 -13.17 4.32
N ASP A 39 -3.99 -13.05 3.96
CA ASP A 39 -2.89 -13.85 4.52
C ASP A 39 -2.28 -13.23 5.79
N LEU A 40 -2.67 -11.99 6.13
CA LEU A 40 -2.20 -11.32 7.34
C LEU A 40 -2.57 -12.12 8.58
N PRO A 41 -1.72 -12.12 9.62
CA PRO A 41 -2.05 -12.80 10.86
C PRO A 41 -3.21 -12.10 11.59
N PHE A 42 -3.52 -10.84 11.29
CA PHE A 42 -4.61 -10.10 11.92
C PHE A 42 -5.72 -9.77 10.91
N GLN A 43 -6.96 -9.70 11.41
CA GLN A 43 -8.17 -9.39 10.63
C GLN A 43 -9.19 -8.68 11.54
N GLY A 44 -10.11 -7.95 10.94
CA GLY A 44 -11.19 -7.24 11.62
C GLY A 44 -10.87 -5.77 11.91
N TYR A 45 -11.63 -5.18 12.82
CA TYR A 45 -11.61 -3.74 13.08
C TYR A 45 -10.62 -3.36 14.18
N PHE A 46 -9.85 -2.32 13.91
CA PHE A 46 -8.86 -1.72 14.80
C PHE A 46 -9.15 -0.22 14.93
N VAL A 47 -9.05 0.32 16.14
CA VAL A 47 -9.31 1.75 16.41
C VAL A 47 -8.04 2.43 16.88
N ALA A 48 -7.77 3.64 16.39
CA ALA A 48 -6.61 4.41 16.82
C ALA A 48 -6.72 4.74 18.32
N THR A 49 -5.61 4.62 19.04
CA THR A 49 -5.54 4.89 20.49
C THR A 49 -5.26 6.36 20.83
N SER A 50 -4.97 7.19 19.82
CA SER A 50 -4.69 8.62 19.94
C SER A 50 -5.44 9.42 18.88
N ASP A 51 -5.63 10.71 19.12
CA ASP A 51 -6.17 11.64 18.12
C ASP A 51 -5.22 11.69 16.92
N TYR A 52 -5.72 11.20 15.78
CA TYR A 52 -4.99 11.05 14.54
C TYR A 52 -5.98 11.22 13.38
N ALA A 53 -5.48 11.56 12.20
CA ALA A 53 -6.30 11.75 11.00
C ALA A 53 -7.11 10.48 10.64
N VAL A 54 -6.57 9.30 10.96
CA VAL A 54 -7.26 8.00 10.81
C VAL A 54 -7.80 7.53 12.15
N GLU A 55 -9.11 7.34 12.24
CA GLU A 55 -9.80 6.88 13.45
C GLU A 55 -9.81 5.35 13.57
N GLY A 56 -9.78 4.63 12.45
CA GLY A 56 -9.85 3.19 12.49
C GLY A 56 -9.56 2.50 11.16
N LEU A 57 -9.28 1.21 11.26
CA LEU A 57 -8.88 0.35 10.15
C LEU A 57 -9.71 -0.93 10.21
N LEU A 58 -10.34 -1.31 9.11
CA LEU A 58 -10.98 -2.62 8.95
C LEU A 58 -10.22 -3.43 7.91
N PHE A 59 -9.69 -4.57 8.35
CA PHE A 59 -9.16 -5.61 7.47
C PHE A 59 -10.26 -6.65 7.24
N GLU A 60 -10.77 -6.76 6.02
CA GLU A 60 -11.80 -7.74 5.65
C GLU A 60 -11.47 -8.37 4.29
N GLU A 61 -11.27 -9.69 4.27
CA GLU A 61 -10.89 -10.43 3.06
C GLU A 61 -9.62 -9.82 2.43
N ASN A 62 -9.69 -9.38 1.16
CA ASN A 62 -8.59 -8.71 0.47
C ASN A 62 -8.76 -7.18 0.45
N GLN A 63 -9.47 -6.61 1.42
CA GLN A 63 -9.79 -5.19 1.45
C GLN A 63 -9.37 -4.55 2.78
N LEU A 64 -8.89 -3.31 2.70
CA LEU A 64 -8.61 -2.46 3.84
C LEU A 64 -9.50 -1.23 3.77
N PHE A 65 -10.31 -1.00 4.79
CA PHE A 65 -11.06 0.24 4.96
C PHE A 65 -10.37 1.13 5.98
N ILE A 66 -10.19 2.39 5.63
CA ILE A 66 -9.51 3.40 6.43
C ILE A 66 -10.54 4.47 6.77
N TYR A 67 -10.97 4.49 8.02
CA TYR A 67 -11.94 5.45 8.55
C TYR A 67 -11.21 6.73 8.97
N VAL A 68 -11.74 7.87 8.54
CA VAL A 68 -11.09 9.17 8.67
C VAL A 68 -11.84 10.03 9.70
N ASN A 69 -11.09 10.74 10.54
CA ASN A 69 -11.66 11.57 11.59
C ASN A 69 -12.20 12.90 11.02
N HIS A 70 -13.53 13.03 11.00
CA HIS A 70 -14.24 14.21 10.50
C HIS A 70 -13.89 15.51 11.24
N GLN A 71 -13.55 15.44 12.52
CA GLN A 71 -13.31 16.65 13.33
C GLN A 71 -12.00 17.35 13.01
N LEU A 72 -11.07 16.65 12.35
CA LEU A 72 -9.77 17.20 11.98
C LEU A 72 -9.79 17.75 10.54
N LEU A 73 -10.68 17.27 9.68
CA LEU A 73 -10.76 17.71 8.27
C LEU A 73 -11.54 19.01 8.05
N ASP A 74 -12.39 19.40 8.99
CA ASP A 74 -13.23 20.61 8.88
C ASP A 74 -12.50 21.92 9.21
N ASP A 75 -11.25 21.84 9.70
CA ASP A 75 -10.43 23.01 10.04
C ASP A 75 -9.55 23.49 8.87
N ASP A 76 -9.98 23.28 7.61
CA ASP A 76 -9.44 24.05 6.48
C ASP A 76 -9.92 25.51 6.55
N PRO A 77 -9.06 26.51 6.83
CA PRO A 77 -9.44 27.92 6.82
C PRO A 77 -9.52 28.51 5.40
N GLY A 78 -9.57 27.68 4.35
CA GLY A 78 -9.18 28.07 2.98
C GLY A 78 -10.27 28.47 1.98
N HIS A 79 -11.56 28.30 2.27
CA HIS A 79 -12.61 28.57 1.27
C HIS A 79 -13.76 29.45 1.76
N ASP A 80 -13.45 30.69 2.15
CA ASP A 80 -14.43 31.78 2.08
C ASP A 80 -14.29 32.54 0.74
N HIS A 81 -15.25 32.29 -0.14
CA HIS A 81 -15.47 33.09 -1.33
C HIS A 81 -16.21 34.39 -0.97
N GLY A 82 -15.42 35.42 -0.71
CA GLY A 82 -15.72 36.77 -1.19
C GLY A 82 -16.62 37.65 -0.33
N HIS A 83 -16.05 38.76 0.12
CA HIS A 83 -16.55 40.06 -0.33
C HIS A 83 -15.44 41.11 -0.26
N ASP A 84 -15.28 41.83 -1.38
CA ASP A 84 -14.55 43.10 -1.46
C ASP A 84 -15.05 44.08 -0.38
N ASP A 85 -14.12 44.71 0.33
CA ASP A 85 -13.95 46.18 0.39
C ASP A 85 -13.18 46.59 1.67
N ASP A 86 -12.07 47.28 1.42
CA ASP A 86 -11.46 48.37 2.20
C ASP A 86 -11.02 48.20 3.68
N ASP A 87 -9.78 48.67 3.87
CA ASP A 87 -9.20 49.31 5.06
C ASP A 87 -8.61 48.47 6.22
N ASP A 88 -7.34 48.84 6.47
CA ASP A 88 -6.62 48.94 7.75
C ASP A 88 -6.08 47.68 8.44
N ASP A 89 -4.74 47.59 8.41
CA ASP A 89 -3.84 47.29 9.52
C ASP A 89 -4.40 46.39 10.65
N ASP A 90 -4.26 45.07 10.51
CA ASP A 90 -4.20 44.21 11.70
C ASP A 90 -3.18 43.08 11.53
N TYR A 91 -2.53 42.76 12.64
CA TYR A 91 -1.51 41.73 12.73
C TYR A 91 -2.06 40.39 12.25
N HIS A 92 -1.54 39.88 11.14
CA HIS A 92 -1.63 38.45 10.83
C HIS A 92 -0.83 37.68 11.88
N VAL A 93 -1.50 37.34 12.98
CA VAL A 93 -1.15 36.16 13.76
C VAL A 93 -1.36 35.00 12.80
N GLY A 94 -0.28 34.52 12.19
CA GLY A 94 -0.28 33.24 11.52
C GLY A 94 -0.73 32.23 12.56
N HIS A 95 -1.98 31.79 12.46
CA HIS A 95 -2.36 30.49 12.96
C HIS A 95 -1.50 29.53 12.13
N GLU A 96 -0.38 29.10 12.73
CA GLU A 96 0.24 27.84 12.36
C GLU A 96 -0.92 26.85 12.40
N ALA A 97 -1.35 26.37 11.22
CA ALA A 97 -2.23 25.21 11.18
C ALA A 97 -1.53 24.17 12.05
N GLU A 98 -2.16 23.76 13.15
CA GLU A 98 -1.62 22.64 13.92
C GLU A 98 -1.57 21.48 12.93
N ASP A 99 -0.36 21.06 12.54
CA ASP A 99 -0.16 19.94 11.62
C ASP A 99 -0.91 18.74 12.22
N ILE A 100 -2.05 18.41 11.62
CA ILE A 100 -2.85 17.27 12.04
C ILE A 100 -1.99 16.04 11.80
N LEU A 101 -1.69 15.31 12.88
CA LEU A 101 -0.93 14.07 12.78
C LEU A 101 -1.67 13.12 11.83
N GLY A 102 -0.99 12.72 10.75
CA GLY A 102 -1.54 11.82 9.74
C GLY A 102 -2.14 12.48 8.50
N GLN A 103 -2.10 13.82 8.39
CA GLN A 103 -2.58 14.52 7.19
C GLN A 103 -1.83 14.09 5.92
N ASP A 104 -0.51 13.95 5.97
CA ASP A 104 0.31 13.46 4.85
C ASP A 104 -0.18 12.11 4.30
N TRP A 105 -0.72 11.26 5.17
CA TRP A 105 -1.28 9.97 4.76
C TRP A 105 -2.61 10.15 4.03
N LEU A 106 -3.49 11.01 4.53
CA LEU A 106 -4.75 11.33 3.85
C LEU A 106 -4.50 11.97 2.48
N ASP A 107 -3.54 12.89 2.39
CA ASP A 107 -3.15 13.52 1.12
C ASP A 107 -2.69 12.48 0.10
N THR A 108 -1.95 11.47 0.54
CA THR A 108 -1.52 10.34 -0.31
C THR A 108 -2.73 9.52 -0.80
N LEU A 109 -3.69 9.23 0.09
CA LEU A 109 -4.92 8.51 -0.27
C LEU A 109 -5.81 9.32 -1.22
N GLU A 110 -5.91 10.63 -1.01
CA GLU A 110 -6.64 11.55 -1.87
C GLU A 110 -5.99 11.66 -3.25
N GLU A 111 -4.66 11.79 -3.32
CA GLU A 111 -3.91 11.81 -4.58
C GLU A 111 -4.20 10.53 -5.37
N LEU A 112 -4.01 9.36 -4.76
CA LEU A 112 -4.25 8.08 -5.42
C LEU A 112 -5.72 7.88 -5.82
N HIS A 113 -6.66 8.30 -4.98
CA HIS A 113 -8.09 8.22 -5.30
C HIS A 113 -8.47 9.14 -6.46
N SER A 114 -7.89 10.34 -6.53
CA SER A 114 -8.14 11.34 -7.57
C SER A 114 -7.66 10.90 -8.96
N PHE A 115 -6.87 9.83 -9.04
CA PHE A 115 -6.42 9.21 -10.29
C PHE A 115 -7.03 7.82 -10.48
N PRO A 116 -8.34 7.72 -10.83
CA PRO A 116 -9.08 6.47 -10.81
C PRO A 116 -8.68 5.46 -11.91
N HIS A 117 -7.77 5.79 -12.84
CA HIS A 117 -7.45 4.94 -14.00
C HIS A 117 -6.01 5.07 -14.54
N PRO A 118 -5.48 3.99 -15.16
CA PRO A 118 -4.07 3.77 -15.50
C PRO A 118 -3.66 4.49 -16.80
N ASP A 119 -4.06 5.74 -17.02
CA ASP A 119 -3.43 6.50 -18.09
C ASP A 119 -2.04 6.92 -17.61
N LEU A 120 -1.06 6.06 -17.89
CA LEU A 120 0.36 6.17 -17.51
C LEU A 120 0.99 7.54 -17.76
N LYS A 121 0.36 8.37 -18.60
CA LYS A 121 0.79 9.75 -18.88
C LYS A 121 0.61 10.70 -17.68
N ASN A 122 -0.27 10.38 -16.73
CA ASN A 122 -0.61 11.24 -15.59
C ASN A 122 0.20 10.88 -14.33
N TYR A 123 0.87 9.74 -14.32
CA TYR A 123 1.73 9.33 -13.22
C TYR A 123 3.12 9.98 -13.32
N SER A 124 3.81 10.09 -12.19
CA SER A 124 5.20 10.55 -12.15
C SER A 124 6.10 9.66 -13.01
N GLU A 125 7.25 10.18 -13.46
CA GLU A 125 8.15 9.44 -14.34
C GLU A 125 8.66 8.13 -13.70
N SER A 126 8.89 8.11 -12.39
CA SER A 126 9.29 6.90 -11.65
C SER A 126 8.18 5.85 -11.60
N VAL A 127 6.94 6.26 -11.35
CA VAL A 127 5.77 5.35 -11.35
C VAL A 127 5.58 4.76 -12.75
N ARG A 128 5.56 5.62 -13.78
CA ARG A 128 5.43 5.20 -15.17
C ARG A 128 6.55 4.25 -15.61
N GLN A 129 7.78 4.47 -15.15
CA GLN A 129 8.92 3.65 -15.52
C GLN A 129 8.90 2.28 -14.84
N ARG A 130 8.43 2.17 -13.58
CA ARG A 130 8.12 0.87 -12.96
C ARG A 130 7.01 0.11 -13.69
N TYR A 131 5.94 0.82 -14.08
CA TYR A 131 4.85 0.29 -14.91
C TYR A 131 5.29 -0.22 -16.30
N LEU A 132 6.45 0.22 -16.82
CA LEU A 132 6.94 -0.07 -18.17
C LEU A 132 8.19 -0.97 -18.21
N GLU A 133 9.02 -0.98 -17.16
CA GLU A 133 10.26 -1.77 -17.07
C GLU A 133 9.99 -3.23 -16.69
N GLU A 134 8.93 -3.48 -15.92
CA GLU A 134 8.35 -4.81 -15.77
C GLU A 134 7.16 -4.91 -16.73
N LEU A 135 6.82 -6.10 -17.23
CA LEU A 135 5.63 -6.34 -18.05
C LEU A 135 4.31 -6.18 -17.25
N ASP A 136 4.31 -5.29 -16.27
CA ASP A 136 3.41 -5.20 -15.13
C ASP A 136 2.51 -3.96 -15.25
N LEU A 137 1.73 -3.92 -16.34
CA LEU A 137 0.33 -3.54 -16.17
C LEU A 137 -0.28 -4.71 -15.40
N PRO A 138 -0.50 -4.61 -14.08
CA PRO A 138 -0.99 -5.75 -13.34
C PRO A 138 -2.42 -5.97 -13.81
N TYR A 139 -2.72 -7.19 -14.26
CA TYR A 139 -4.03 -7.67 -14.68
C TYR A 139 -4.47 -7.41 -16.13
N ASP A 140 -4.55 -8.52 -16.88
CA ASP A 140 -5.61 -8.67 -17.88
C ASP A 140 -6.96 -8.74 -17.15
N LEU A 141 -7.57 -7.57 -16.94
CA LEU A 141 -8.88 -7.43 -16.30
C LEU A 141 -9.95 -8.22 -17.05
N GLN A 142 -9.78 -8.52 -18.35
CA GLN A 142 -10.75 -9.29 -19.12
C GLN A 142 -10.89 -10.71 -18.55
N VAL A 143 -9.77 -11.38 -18.24
CA VAL A 143 -9.79 -12.72 -17.64
C VAL A 143 -10.45 -12.68 -16.27
N VAL A 144 -10.09 -11.73 -15.42
CA VAL A 144 -10.67 -11.59 -14.07
C VAL A 144 -12.16 -11.30 -14.11
N TYR A 145 -12.61 -10.35 -14.94
CA TYR A 145 -14.03 -10.06 -15.07
C TYR A 145 -14.81 -11.23 -15.68
N GLN A 146 -14.19 -12.01 -16.58
CA GLN A 146 -14.81 -13.22 -17.08
C GLN A 146 -14.99 -14.26 -15.96
N GLU A 147 -13.96 -14.52 -15.17
CA GLU A 147 -14.04 -15.44 -14.02
C GLU A 147 -15.07 -14.99 -12.99
N ILE A 148 -15.14 -13.69 -12.70
CA ILE A 148 -16.17 -13.12 -11.82
C ILE A 148 -17.56 -13.36 -12.41
N ALA A 149 -17.77 -13.05 -13.70
CA ALA A 149 -19.05 -13.21 -14.37
C ALA A 149 -19.54 -14.67 -14.36
N GLU A 150 -18.63 -15.65 -14.48
CA GLU A 150 -18.95 -17.07 -14.42
C GLU A 150 -19.45 -17.53 -13.04
N GLN A 151 -19.16 -16.78 -11.98
CA GLN A 151 -19.59 -17.05 -10.61
C GLN A 151 -20.89 -16.31 -10.22
N ILE A 152 -21.37 -15.36 -11.03
CA ILE A 152 -22.58 -14.59 -10.72
C ILE A 152 -23.82 -15.47 -10.82
N THR A 153 -24.59 -15.55 -9.74
CA THR A 153 -25.90 -16.23 -9.70
C THR A 153 -27.05 -15.22 -9.58
N PRO A 154 -28.29 -15.58 -9.99
CA PRO A 154 -29.43 -14.65 -9.99
C PRO A 154 -29.85 -14.10 -8.61
N ASP A 155 -29.44 -14.76 -7.53
CA ASP A 155 -29.71 -14.40 -6.14
C ASP A 155 -28.66 -13.46 -5.54
N MET A 156 -27.54 -13.21 -6.22
CA MET A 156 -26.52 -12.29 -5.75
C MET A 156 -26.99 -10.84 -5.82
N SER A 157 -26.70 -10.07 -4.78
CA SER A 157 -26.91 -8.63 -4.80
C SER A 157 -25.80 -7.90 -5.57
N GLN A 158 -26.05 -6.63 -5.91
CA GLN A 158 -24.98 -5.78 -6.47
C GLN A 158 -23.81 -5.62 -5.49
N ALA A 159 -24.06 -5.62 -4.18
CA ALA A 159 -23.02 -5.55 -3.16
C ALA A 159 -22.15 -6.81 -3.15
N ASP A 160 -22.75 -7.99 -3.35
CA ASP A 160 -21.99 -9.24 -3.45
C ASP A 160 -21.08 -9.24 -4.68
N ILE A 161 -21.61 -8.79 -5.83
CA ILE A 161 -20.82 -8.68 -7.07
C ILE A 161 -19.69 -7.65 -6.90
N LYS A 162 -19.97 -6.49 -6.28
CA LYS A 162 -18.94 -5.47 -6.01
C LYS A 162 -17.84 -6.05 -5.12
N ARG A 163 -18.19 -6.73 -4.03
CA ARG A 163 -17.22 -7.39 -3.15
C ARG A 163 -16.38 -8.44 -3.88
N MET A 164 -16.95 -9.19 -4.82
CA MET A 164 -16.15 -10.10 -5.66
C MET A 164 -15.11 -9.38 -6.52
N ILE A 165 -15.47 -8.22 -7.07
CA ILE A 165 -14.56 -7.38 -7.86
C ILE A 165 -13.48 -6.82 -6.95
N ASP A 166 -13.86 -6.19 -5.84
CA ASP A 166 -12.94 -5.51 -4.93
C ASP A 166 -11.92 -6.46 -4.26
N ASN A 167 -12.24 -7.76 -4.16
CA ASN A 167 -11.30 -8.77 -3.66
C ASN A 167 -10.31 -9.30 -4.71
N ARG A 168 -10.45 -8.90 -5.97
CA ARG A 168 -9.63 -9.42 -7.10
C ARG A 168 -9.03 -8.34 -7.98
N VAL A 169 -9.61 -7.15 -7.97
CA VAL A 169 -9.20 -6.02 -8.81
C VAL A 169 -8.66 -4.94 -7.87
N PRO A 170 -7.36 -4.59 -7.99
CA PRO A 170 -6.78 -3.52 -7.19
C PRO A 170 -7.49 -2.19 -7.44
N GLY A 171 -7.79 -1.44 -6.38
CA GLY A 171 -8.50 -0.16 -6.47
C GLY A 171 -8.46 0.66 -5.18
N ILE A 172 -8.79 1.94 -5.30
CA ILE A 172 -9.00 2.84 -4.17
C ILE A 172 -10.27 3.66 -4.37
N TYR A 173 -11.15 3.67 -3.38
CA TYR A 173 -12.44 4.33 -3.44
C TYR A 173 -12.68 5.16 -2.19
N TYR A 174 -13.05 6.42 -2.35
CA TYR A 174 -13.55 7.25 -1.26
C TYR A 174 -15.08 7.09 -1.15
N THR A 175 -15.61 7.04 0.07
CA THR A 175 -17.05 7.02 0.32
C THR A 175 -17.39 7.82 1.57
N GLU A 176 -18.46 8.61 1.47
CA GLU A 176 -19.10 9.27 2.59
C GLU A 176 -20.51 8.69 2.76
N LYS A 177 -20.80 8.11 3.93
CA LYS A 177 -22.08 7.44 4.21
C LYS A 177 -22.34 7.40 5.71
N ASN A 178 -23.56 7.78 6.12
CA ASN A 178 -24.00 7.73 7.53
C ASN A 178 -23.03 8.46 8.49
N ASP A 179 -22.57 9.65 8.10
CA ASP A 179 -21.60 10.47 8.85
C ASP A 179 -20.19 9.84 8.98
N TYR A 180 -19.91 8.74 8.27
CA TYR A 180 -18.57 8.17 8.14
C TYR A 180 -17.95 8.56 6.79
N GLN A 181 -16.69 8.94 6.84
CA GLN A 181 -15.82 9.12 5.68
C GLN A 181 -14.75 8.04 5.71
N TYR A 182 -14.60 7.30 4.61
CA TYR A 182 -13.59 6.26 4.55
C TYR A 182 -13.04 6.04 3.14
N TYR A 183 -11.77 5.62 3.11
CA TYR A 183 -11.15 5.06 1.91
C TYR A 183 -11.23 3.54 1.97
N GLN A 184 -11.61 2.91 0.86
CA GLN A 184 -11.54 1.48 0.64
C GLN A 184 -10.36 1.20 -0.29
N ILE A 185 -9.35 0.50 0.21
CA ILE A 185 -8.26 -0.08 -0.58
C ILE A 185 -8.66 -1.52 -0.94
N ALA A 186 -8.98 -1.72 -2.20
CA ALA A 186 -9.38 -3.00 -2.77
C ALA A 186 -8.16 -3.76 -3.29
N ASN A 187 -8.03 -5.03 -2.92
CA ASN A 187 -7.01 -5.99 -3.35
C ASN A 187 -5.58 -5.41 -3.49
N PRO A 188 -5.02 -4.78 -2.44
CA PRO A 188 -3.64 -4.33 -2.48
C PRO A 188 -2.68 -5.52 -2.39
N THR A 189 -1.44 -5.28 -2.81
CA THR A 189 -0.32 -6.18 -2.60
C THR A 189 0.24 -5.94 -1.21
N VAL A 190 0.57 -7.01 -0.48
CA VAL A 190 1.27 -6.92 0.80
C VAL A 190 2.67 -7.48 0.63
N ILE A 191 3.68 -6.75 1.11
CA ILE A 191 5.07 -7.20 1.14
C ILE A 191 5.49 -7.33 2.60
N MET A 192 5.89 -8.54 3.00
CA MET A 192 6.40 -8.78 4.35
C MET A 192 7.91 -8.56 4.39
N GLU A 193 8.36 -7.62 5.24
CA GLU A 193 9.77 -7.34 5.50
C GLU A 193 10.06 -7.46 7.00
N GLY A 194 10.64 -8.58 7.42
CA GLY A 194 10.84 -8.86 8.84
C GLY A 194 9.49 -9.05 9.55
N ASP A 195 9.21 -8.21 10.54
CA ASP A 195 7.94 -8.21 11.30
C ASP A 195 6.97 -7.11 10.83
N SER A 196 7.30 -6.42 9.72
CA SER A 196 6.55 -5.31 9.16
C SER A 196 5.81 -5.75 7.87
N TYR A 197 4.57 -5.30 7.72
CA TYR A 197 3.70 -5.55 6.59
C TYR A 197 3.52 -4.26 5.80
N GLN A 198 4.06 -4.22 4.59
CA GLN A 198 3.93 -3.07 3.72
C GLN A 198 2.76 -3.26 2.76
N ILE A 199 1.81 -2.34 2.78
CA ILE A 199 0.67 -2.29 1.87
C ILE A 199 1.06 -1.47 0.65
N HIS A 200 0.92 -2.07 -0.52
CA HIS A 200 1.20 -1.45 -1.80
C HIS A 200 -0.03 -1.50 -2.70
N LEU A 201 -0.30 -0.40 -3.39
CA LEU A 201 -1.34 -0.34 -4.42
C LEU A 201 -0.72 0.27 -5.66
N PHE A 202 -0.92 -0.37 -6.82
CA PHE A 202 -0.36 0.08 -8.10
C PHE A 202 1.17 0.24 -8.10
N GLY A 203 1.87 -0.57 -7.27
CA GLY A 203 3.33 -0.51 -7.12
C GLY A 203 3.83 0.65 -6.25
N GLU A 204 2.92 1.47 -5.73
CA GLU A 204 3.21 2.53 -4.78
C GLU A 204 3.00 2.02 -3.36
N HIS A 205 3.97 2.32 -2.51
CA HIS A 205 3.89 2.04 -1.08
C HIS A 205 2.85 2.98 -0.46
N LEU A 206 1.81 2.41 0.12
CA LEU A 206 0.80 3.18 0.84
C LEU A 206 1.17 3.30 2.30
N TYR A 207 1.55 2.17 2.90
CA TYR A 207 1.61 2.09 4.35
C TYR A 207 2.41 0.91 4.88
N THR A 208 2.90 1.03 6.11
CA THR A 208 3.56 -0.05 6.84
C THR A 208 2.89 -0.25 8.19
N PHE A 209 2.57 -1.51 8.50
CA PHE A 209 2.06 -1.95 9.79
C PHE A 209 3.02 -2.91 10.46
N GLU A 210 3.17 -2.80 11.77
CA GLU A 210 3.85 -3.79 12.60
C GLU A 210 2.82 -4.37 13.58
N SER A 211 2.72 -5.69 13.66
CA SER A 211 1.89 -6.31 14.70
C SER A 211 2.71 -6.46 15.97
N SER A 212 2.22 -5.86 17.05
CA SER A 212 2.74 -6.12 18.40
C SER A 212 1.72 -7.01 19.10
N ASP A 213 2.16 -8.14 19.67
CA ASP A 213 1.42 -8.89 20.70
C ASP A 213 0.31 -9.93 20.39
N ASN A 214 0.38 -10.66 19.26
CA ASN A 214 -0.60 -11.70 18.86
C ASN A 214 -1.90 -11.11 18.27
N GLN A 215 -1.77 -10.23 17.27
CA GLN A 215 -2.88 -9.82 16.39
C GLN A 215 -3.90 -8.88 17.03
N THR A 216 -3.75 -8.52 18.31
CA THR A 216 -4.65 -7.61 19.03
C THR A 216 -4.24 -6.15 18.96
N MET A 217 -3.00 -5.88 18.58
CA MET A 217 -2.48 -4.52 18.43
C MET A 217 -1.65 -4.42 17.16
N ILE A 218 -1.87 -3.36 16.41
CA ILE A 218 -1.05 -2.99 15.25
C ILE A 218 -0.53 -1.58 15.45
N GLN A 219 0.69 -1.34 15.00
CA GLN A 219 1.31 -0.03 15.01
C GLN A 219 1.63 0.38 13.59
N ASP A 220 1.43 1.66 13.27
CA ASP A 220 1.81 2.19 11.98
C ASP A 220 3.21 2.78 11.92
N GLN A 221 3.63 3.15 10.71
CA GLN A 221 4.90 3.84 10.43
C GLN A 221 5.08 5.18 11.15
N ALA A 222 4.00 5.85 11.55
CA ALA A 222 4.03 7.09 12.34
C ALA A 222 4.11 6.82 13.86
N GLY A 223 4.04 5.54 14.26
CA GLY A 223 4.04 5.11 15.65
C GLY A 223 2.67 5.12 16.33
N VAL A 224 1.59 5.39 15.60
CA VAL A 224 0.22 5.31 16.14
C VAL A 224 -0.15 3.86 16.33
N THR A 225 -0.73 3.57 17.49
CA THR A 225 -1.16 2.24 17.88
C THR A 225 -2.66 2.11 17.68
N TYR A 226 -3.09 0.99 17.12
CA TYR A 226 -4.49 0.64 16.92
C TYR A 226 -4.84 -0.64 17.67
N ASP A 227 -5.91 -0.58 18.46
CA ASP A 227 -6.40 -1.69 19.28
C ASP A 227 -7.51 -2.46 18.56
N TYR A 228 -7.42 -3.78 18.54
CA TYR A 228 -8.46 -4.65 17.99
C TYR A 228 -9.76 -4.55 18.79
N ILE A 229 -10.88 -4.35 18.09
CA ILE A 229 -12.21 -4.34 18.69
C ILE A 229 -13.00 -5.59 18.26
N PRO A 230 -13.27 -6.53 19.18
CA PRO A 230 -13.95 -7.77 18.83
C PRO A 230 -15.40 -7.53 18.43
N GLY A 231 -15.82 -8.17 17.33
CA GLY A 231 -17.22 -8.24 16.92
C GLY A 231 -17.77 -7.00 16.19
N ILE A 232 -16.91 -6.04 15.84
CA ILE A 232 -17.29 -4.92 14.97
C ILE A 232 -16.96 -5.30 13.52
N ASN A 233 -18.02 -5.33 12.69
CA ASN A 233 -17.93 -5.32 11.23
C ASN A 233 -18.77 -4.12 10.78
N PRO A 234 -18.16 -2.96 10.47
CA PRO A 234 -18.91 -1.79 10.05
C PRO A 234 -19.53 -2.06 8.66
N TYR A 235 -20.84 -1.80 8.51
CA TYR A 235 -21.64 -2.01 7.28
C TYR A 235 -22.28 -0.70 6.79
#